data_AF-A0A4R4ZI56-F1
#
_entry.id   AF-A0A4R4ZI56-F1
#
_cell.length_a   1.000
_cell.length_b   1.000
_cell.length_c   1.000
_cell.angle_alpha   90.00
_cell.angle_beta   90.00
_cell.angle_gamma   90.00
#
_symmetry.space_group_name_H-M   'P 1'
#
loop_
_entity.id
_entity.type
_entity.pdbx_description
1 polymer ?
#
loop_
_entity_poly.entity_id
_entity_poly.type
_entity_poly.pdbx_seq_one_letter_code
_entity_poly.pdbx_strand_id
1 'polypeptide(L)'
;MIIVAHQPTAEDEVVRLCQELIRIDTSNPGDHSGPGERVAAEYVAEKLEEVGLEARIFESHPGRASLVARIEGEDSGRDALLLHGHLDVVPARKEDWTRDPFGGEIADGCVWG
;
A
#
# COMPACT_ATOMS: atom_id res chain seq x y z
N MET A 1 -28.46 21.90 -15.60
CA MET A 1 -27.55 20.78 -15.96
C MET A 1 -26.94 20.31 -14.65
N ILE A 2 -27.49 19.25 -14.05
CA ILE A 2 -26.98 18.73 -12.77
C ILE A 2 -25.85 17.78 -13.13
N ILE A 3 -24.62 18.12 -12.74
CA ILE A 3 -23.49 17.18 -12.77
C ILE A 3 -23.76 16.22 -11.62
N VAL A 4 -24.17 14.99 -11.92
CA VAL A 4 -24.16 13.92 -10.93
C VAL A 4 -22.69 13.50 -10.81
N ALA A 5 -22.05 13.85 -9.70
CA ALA A 5 -20.74 13.31 -9.40
C ALA A 5 -20.86 11.79 -9.30
N HIS A 6 -20.04 11.06 -10.06
CA HIS A 6 -19.91 9.61 -9.90
C HIS A 6 -19.50 9.33 -8.45
N GLN A 7 -20.33 8.61 -7.71
CA GLN A 7 -19.94 8.16 -6.39
C GLN A 7 -18.94 7.03 -6.57
N PRO A 8 -17.74 7.12 -5.95
CA PRO A 8 -16.74 6.07 -6.07
C PRO A 8 -17.30 4.77 -5.52
N THR A 9 -17.13 3.70 -6.29
CA THR A 9 -17.41 2.33 -5.88
C THR A 9 -16.24 1.77 -5.05
N ALA A 10 -16.44 0.62 -4.41
CA ALA A 10 -15.35 -0.11 -3.76
C ALA A 10 -14.24 -0.51 -4.76
N GLU A 11 -14.61 -0.79 -6.02
CA GLU A 11 -13.64 -1.07 -7.08
C GLU A 11 -12.81 0.17 -7.42
N ASP A 12 -13.45 1.34 -7.56
CA ASP A 12 -12.76 2.62 -7.80
C ASP A 12 -11.77 2.93 -6.67
N GLU A 13 -12.15 2.64 -5.42
CA GLU A 13 -11.29 2.82 -4.26
C GLU A 13 -10.11 1.84 -4.24
N VAL A 14 -10.33 0.55 -4.50
CA VAL A 14 -9.24 -0.44 -4.58
C VAL A 14 -8.24 -0.06 -5.68
N VAL A 15 -8.73 0.34 -6.86
CA VAL A 15 -7.88 0.81 -7.96
C VAL A 15 -7.07 2.02 -7.53
N ARG A 16 -7.69 3.02 -6.89
CA ARG A 16 -7.00 4.21 -6.38
C ARG A 16 -5.91 3.86 -5.37
N LEU A 17 -6.23 3.05 -4.35
CA LEU A 17 -5.28 2.61 -3.33
C LEU A 17 -4.09 1.86 -3.95
N CYS A 18 -4.35 0.99 -4.93
CA CYS A 18 -3.32 0.27 -5.66
C CYS A 18 -2.41 1.22 -6.45
N GLN A 19 -2.98 2.18 -7.20
CA GLN A 19 -2.20 3.19 -7.91
C GLN A 19 -1.35 4.05 -6.98
N GLU A 20 -1.91 4.47 -5.84
CA GLU A 20 -1.22 5.31 -4.86
C GLU A 20 -0.07 4.55 -4.19
N LEU A 21 -0.26 3.27 -3.84
CA LEU A 21 0.81 2.42 -3.32
C LEU A 21 1.92 2.15 -4.35
N ILE A 22 1.57 1.85 -5.61
CA ILE A 22 2.55 1.65 -6.70
C ILE A 22 3.45 2.88 -6.89
N ARG A 23 2.91 4.09 -6.67
CA ARG A 23 3.67 5.34 -6.81
C ARG A 23 4.68 5.58 -5.70
N ILE A 24 4.62 4.82 -4.62
CA ILE A 24 5.59 4.87 -3.54
C ILE A 24 6.67 3.86 -3.86
N ASP A 25 7.83 4.33 -4.34
CA ASP A 25 8.97 3.46 -4.57
C ASP A 25 9.47 2.87 -3.25
N THR A 26 9.22 1.56 -3.06
CA THR A 26 9.70 0.76 -1.93
C THR A 26 10.75 -0.27 -2.38
N SER A 27 11.45 0.00 -3.49
CA SER A 27 12.45 -0.91 -4.06
C SER A 27 13.47 -1.36 -3.03
N ASN A 28 13.62 -2.67 -2.90
CA ASN A 28 14.48 -3.30 -1.92
C ASN A 28 15.50 -4.21 -2.60
N PRO A 29 16.73 -3.73 -2.86
CA PRO A 29 17.80 -4.55 -3.44
C PRO A 29 18.37 -5.60 -2.46
N GLY A 30 17.89 -5.65 -1.21
CA GLY A 30 18.30 -6.62 -0.19
C GLY A 30 19.49 -6.21 0.66
N ASP A 31 20.05 -5.02 0.46
CA ASP A 31 21.22 -4.49 1.19
C ASP A 31 20.92 -3.17 1.94
N HIS A 32 19.65 -2.80 2.07
CA HIS A 32 19.17 -1.55 2.69
C HIS A 32 19.57 -0.25 1.96
N SER A 33 20.06 -0.33 0.72
CA SER A 33 20.39 0.88 -0.08
C SER A 33 19.18 1.52 -0.77
N GLY A 34 18.02 0.86 -0.77
CA GLY A 34 16.78 1.37 -1.32
C GLY A 34 16.12 2.48 -0.48
N PRO A 35 15.06 3.11 -0.99
CA PRO A 35 14.32 4.19 -0.29
C PRO A 35 13.68 3.74 1.04
N GLY A 36 13.40 2.46 1.19
CA GLY A 36 12.72 1.89 2.35
C GLY A 36 11.18 1.97 2.26
N GLU A 37 10.52 1.24 3.14
CA GLU A 37 9.07 1.02 3.11
C GLU A 37 8.30 2.01 4.00
N ARG A 38 8.99 2.92 4.71
CA ARG A 38 8.39 3.82 5.71
C ARG A 38 7.24 4.66 5.17
N VAL A 39 7.41 5.28 4.00
CA VAL A 39 6.38 6.13 3.38
C VAL A 39 5.14 5.30 3.05
N ALA A 40 5.31 4.09 2.52
CA ALA A 40 4.19 3.19 2.21
C ALA A 40 3.51 2.71 3.50
N ALA A 41 4.28 2.42 4.55
CA ALA A 41 3.73 2.01 5.84
C ALA A 41 2.90 3.12 6.50
N GLU A 42 3.36 4.37 6.42
CA GLU A 42 2.61 5.54 6.90
C GLU A 42 1.35 5.77 6.08
N TYR A 43 1.42 5.65 4.76
CA TYR A 43 0.25 5.76 3.89
C TYR A 43 -0.83 4.72 4.25
N VAL A 44 -0.44 3.44 4.45
CA VAL A 44 -1.41 2.40 4.85
C VAL A 44 -1.95 2.67 6.26
N ALA A 45 -1.11 3.15 7.19
CA ALA A 45 -1.56 3.52 8.53
C ALA A 45 -2.61 4.65 8.48
N GLU A 46 -2.39 5.68 7.64
CA GLU A 46 -3.35 6.78 7.43
C GLU A 46 -4.70 6.24 6.89
N LYS A 47 -4.68 5.34 5.90
CA LYS A 47 -5.91 4.74 5.35
C LYS A 47 -6.66 3.86 6.35
N LEU A 48 -5.94 3.19 7.26
CA LEU A 48 -6.56 2.45 8.36
C LEU A 48 -7.16 3.40 9.41
N GLU A 49 -6.48 4.51 9.72
CA GLU A 49 -6.97 5.51 10.65
C GLU A 49 -8.27 6.19 10.16
N GLU A 50 -8.39 6.44 8.84
CA GLU A 50 -9.61 6.97 8.21
C GLU A 50 -10.87 6.13 8.53
N VAL A 51 -10.71 4.83 8.79
CA VAL A 51 -11.79 3.89 9.15
C VAL A 51 -11.78 3.49 10.63
N GLY A 52 -11.01 4.19 11.47
CA GLY A 52 -10.98 4.01 12.92
C GLY A 52 -10.07 2.88 13.41
N LEU A 53 -9.10 2.44 12.60
CA LEU A 53 -8.13 1.40 12.97
C LEU A 53 -6.75 2.03 13.23
N GLU A 54 -6.32 2.00 14.49
CA GLU A 54 -4.96 2.40 14.85
C GLU A 54 -3.93 1.37 14.36
N ALA A 55 -2.95 1.82 13.59
CA ALA A 55 -1.79 1.03 13.20
C ALA A 55 -0.55 1.49 13.97
N ARG A 56 0.30 0.53 14.38
CA ARG A 56 1.61 0.80 14.97
C ARG A 56 2.70 0.47 13.97
N ILE A 57 3.63 1.40 13.79
CA ILE A 57 4.78 1.24 12.91
C ILE A 57 6.01 0.80 13.71
N PHE A 58 6.70 -0.20 13.20
CA PHE A 58 7.94 -0.76 13.73
C PHE A 58 9.04 -0.64 12.68
N GLU A 59 10.26 -0.32 13.11
CA GLU A 59 11.43 -0.30 12.23
C GLU A 59 12.50 -1.25 12.74
N SER A 60 12.92 -2.18 11.87
CA SER A 60 14.04 -3.09 12.15
C SER A 60 15.41 -2.47 11.82
N HIS A 61 15.40 -1.50 10.90
CA HIS A 61 16.51 -0.66 10.45
C HIS A 61 15.88 0.67 10.00
N PRO A 62 16.59 1.82 10.05
CA PRO A 62 16.08 3.07 9.51
C PRO A 62 15.43 2.90 8.13
N GLY A 63 14.16 3.28 8.01
CA GLY A 63 13.37 3.16 6.77
C GLY A 63 12.78 1.76 6.49
N ARG A 64 13.25 0.69 7.16
CA ARG A 64 12.71 -0.68 7.05
C ARG A 64 11.51 -0.87 7.96
N ALA A 65 10.39 -0.31 7.52
CA ALA A 65 9.18 -0.23 8.30
C ALA A 65 8.22 -1.41 8.06
N SER A 66 7.56 -1.84 9.12
CA SER A 66 6.37 -2.69 9.07
C SER A 66 5.27 -2.04 9.91
N LEU A 67 4.02 -2.25 9.54
CA LEU A 67 2.87 -1.78 10.31
C LEU A 67 2.04 -2.96 10.81
N VAL A 68 1.44 -2.78 11.99
CA VAL A 68 0.51 -3.75 12.57
C VAL A 68 -0.71 -3.00 13.06
N ALA A 69 -1.88 -3.35 12.54
CA ALA A 69 -3.17 -2.95 13.08
C ALA A 69 -3.87 -4.17 13.68
N ARG A 70 -4.73 -3.94 14.67
CA ARG A 70 -5.51 -4.99 15.32
C ARG A 70 -6.98 -4.60 15.36
N ILE A 71 -7.82 -5.50 14.90
CA ILE A 71 -9.26 -5.47 15.16
C ILE A 71 -9.53 -6.44 16.29
N GLU A 72 -10.11 -5.97 17.39
CA GLU A 72 -10.52 -6.85 18.48
C GLU A 72 -11.69 -7.73 18.03
N GLY A 73 -11.56 -9.03 18.21
CA GLY A 73 -12.66 -9.97 17.95
C GLY A 73 -13.67 -9.96 19.09
N GLU A 74 -14.91 -10.34 18.79
CA GLU A 74 -15.99 -10.43 19.79
C GLU A 74 -15.75 -11.50 20.86
N ASP A 75 -14.93 -12.52 20.56
CA ASP A 75 -14.62 -13.65 21.43
C ASP A 75 -13.11 -13.76 21.65
N SER A 76 -12.64 -13.27 22.80
CA SER A 76 -11.22 -13.28 23.19
C SER A 76 -10.69 -14.66 23.57
N GLY A 77 -11.55 -15.69 23.61
CA GLY A 77 -11.15 -17.08 23.82
C GLY A 77 -10.68 -17.81 22.55
N ARG A 78 -10.83 -17.18 21.38
CA ARG A 78 -10.41 -17.76 20.09
C ARG A 78 -9.01 -17.30 19.70
N ASP A 79 -8.34 -18.13 18.90
CA ASP A 79 -7.07 -17.77 18.29
C ASP A 79 -7.24 -16.61 17.29
N ALA A 80 -6.21 -15.78 17.18
CA ALA A 80 -6.20 -14.66 16.25
C ALA A 80 -5.94 -15.14 14.81
N LEU A 81 -6.65 -14.54 13.85
CA LEU A 81 -6.30 -14.62 12.43
C LEU A 81 -5.28 -13.52 12.10
N LEU A 82 -4.16 -13.89 11.49
CA LEU A 82 -3.18 -12.94 10.97
C LEU A 82 -3.33 -12.82 9.45
N LEU A 83 -3.64 -11.62 8.99
CA LEU A 83 -3.46 -11.23 7.58
C LEU A 83 -2.08 -10.58 7.46
N HIS A 84 -1.23 -11.14 6.60
CA HIS A 84 0.15 -10.71 6.43
C HIS A 84 0.43 -10.45 4.95
N GLY A 85 1.11 -9.35 4.67
CA GLY A 85 1.64 -8.97 3.36
C GLY A 85 2.91 -8.16 3.52
N HIS A 86 3.57 -7.85 2.42
CA HIS A 86 4.79 -7.03 2.40
C HIS A 86 4.59 -5.82 1.50
N LEU A 87 5.29 -4.73 1.83
CA LEU A 87 5.21 -3.45 1.10
C LEU A 87 6.39 -3.27 0.14
N ASP A 88 7.47 -4.01 0.32
CA ASP A 88 8.65 -3.90 -0.52
C ASP A 88 8.49 -4.61 -1.86
N VAL A 89 9.14 -4.05 -2.86
CA VAL A 89 9.20 -4.62 -4.20
C VAL A 89 10.65 -4.76 -4.65
N VAL A 90 10.88 -5.55 -5.70
CA VAL A 90 12.19 -5.61 -6.33
C VAL A 90 12.45 -4.34 -7.16
N PRO A 91 13.71 -3.91 -7.34
CA PRO A 91 14.01 -2.76 -8.19
C PRO A 91 13.51 -2.95 -9.64
N ALA A 92 12.85 -1.92 -10.17
CA ALA A 92 12.38 -1.88 -11.56
C ALA A 92 13.15 -0.82 -12.36
N ARG A 93 13.76 -1.21 -13.49
CA ARG A 93 14.48 -0.29 -14.37
C ARG A 93 13.53 0.31 -15.38
N LYS A 94 13.39 1.64 -15.40
CA LYS A 94 12.45 2.33 -16.29
C LYS A 94 12.68 2.02 -17.77
N GLU A 95 13.93 1.79 -18.19
CA GLU A 95 14.26 1.44 -19.57
C GLU A 95 13.70 0.10 -20.04
N ASP A 96 13.42 -0.83 -19.11
CA ASP A 96 12.89 -2.17 -19.42
C ASP A 96 11.35 -2.16 -19.56
N TRP A 97 10.70 -1.02 -19.30
CA TRP A 97 9.25 -0.90 -19.25
C TRP A 97 8.69 -0.01 -20.36
N THR A 98 7.50 -0.37 -20.85
CA THR A 98 6.73 0.45 -21.79
C THR A 98 5.96 1.58 -21.10
N ARG A 99 5.85 1.53 -19.77
CA ARG A 99 5.20 2.52 -18.90
C ARG A 99 6.08 2.76 -17.68
N ASP A 100 5.82 3.83 -16.93
CA ASP A 100 6.58 4.07 -15.71
C ASP A 100 6.26 2.98 -14.66
N PRO A 101 7.24 2.19 -14.17
CA PRO A 101 6.98 1.13 -13.20
C PRO A 101 6.44 1.67 -11.86
N PHE A 102 6.66 2.94 -11.54
CA PHE A 102 6.08 3.57 -10.35
C PHE A 102 5.03 4.62 -10.73
N GLY A 103 4.43 4.51 -11.92
CA GLY A 103 3.43 5.45 -12.42
C GLY A 103 2.01 5.20 -11.90
N GLY A 104 1.67 3.93 -11.64
CA GLY A 104 0.29 3.52 -11.32
C GLY A 104 -0.67 3.95 -12.42
N GLU A 105 -0.35 3.72 -13.69
CA GLU A 105 -1.18 4.16 -14.83
C GLU A 105 -2.31 3.14 -15.07
N ILE A 106 -3.54 3.61 -15.32
CA ILE A 106 -4.61 2.73 -15.80
C ILE A 106 -4.58 2.72 -17.32
N ALA A 107 -4.29 1.56 -17.90
CA ALA A 107 -4.31 1.37 -19.34
C ALA A 107 -4.62 -0.09 -19.71
N ASP A 108 -5.30 -0.27 -20.84
CA ASP A 108 -5.60 -1.60 -21.39
C ASP A 108 -6.37 -2.51 -20.42
N GLY A 109 -7.16 -1.92 -19.51
CA GLY A 109 -7.94 -2.63 -18.49
C GLY A 109 -7.14 -3.05 -17.24
N CYS A 110 -5.92 -2.54 -17.07
CA CYS A 110 -5.02 -2.87 -15.95
C CYS A 110 -4.50 -1.62 -15.25
N VAL A 111 -4.10 -1.76 -13.99
CA VAL A 111 -3.19 -0.83 -13.31
C VAL A 111 -1.76 -1.29 -13.58
N TRP A 112 -0.93 -0.42 -14.15
CA TRP A 112 0.47 -0.69 -14.49
C TRP A 112 1.41 -0.15 -13.43
N GLY A 113 2.32 -1.02 -12.98
CA GLY A 113 3.44 -0.77 -12.08
C GLY A 113 3.96 -2.07 -11.48
#